data_AF-A0A938H7S1-F1
#
_entry.id   AF-A0A938H7S1-F1
#
_cell.length_a   1.000
_cell.length_b   1.000
_cell.length_c   1.000
_cell.angle_alpha   90.00
_cell.angle_beta   90.00
_cell.angle_gamma   90.00
#
_symmetry.space_group_name_H-M   'P 1'
#
loop_
_entity.id
_entity.type
_entity.pdbx_description
1 polymer ?
#
loop_
_entity_poly.entity_id
_entity_poly.type
_entity_poly.pdbx_seq_one_letter_code
_entity_poly.pdbx_strand_id
1 'polypeptide(L)'
;MKLFPFVLTLAIVTCRAIALDTAAFDAIHAKFSGTTPEKQHQARVELNRWIDQATAPGSPDAAAALKAVVASIESATVPIEAKKYLLRALARVGGPEIVPSMRCLLAGNDALLREEARQVLAVIPGDESRRALEEAHTECTDESFRSLLSAALDARAHREPTAVATPAAALLAVLADRGS
;
A
#
# COMPACT_ATOMS: atom_id res chain seq x y z
N MET A 1 -34.64 35.03 45.16
CA MET A 1 -33.22 35.01 44.76
C MET A 1 -33.03 33.89 43.74
N LYS A 2 -32.77 34.27 42.49
CA LYS A 2 -32.38 33.38 41.38
C LYS A 2 -30.85 33.25 41.42
N LEU A 3 -30.27 32.08 41.12
CA LEU A 3 -29.22 31.89 40.10
C LEU A 3 -28.61 30.46 40.16
N PHE A 4 -28.88 29.71 39.09
CA PHE A 4 -28.05 28.71 38.39
C PHE A 4 -27.52 27.45 39.11
N PRO A 5 -28.02 26.25 38.73
CA PRO A 5 -27.18 25.07 38.72
C PRO A 5 -26.26 25.11 37.49
N PHE A 6 -25.01 24.79 37.75
CA PHE A 6 -23.91 24.60 36.80
C PHE A 6 -24.32 23.58 35.72
N VAL A 7 -24.70 24.06 34.53
CA VAL A 7 -24.85 23.20 33.36
C VAL A 7 -23.45 22.89 32.86
N LEU A 8 -22.89 21.78 33.37
CA LEU A 8 -21.70 21.14 32.85
C LEU A 8 -22.01 20.73 31.41
N THR A 9 -21.69 21.60 30.46
CA THR A 9 -21.82 21.31 29.03
C THR A 9 -20.67 20.37 28.70
N LEU A 10 -20.93 19.07 28.83
CA LEU A 10 -20.06 18.03 28.31
C LEU A 10 -19.96 18.26 26.80
N ALA A 11 -18.84 18.82 26.35
CA ALA A 11 -18.49 18.87 24.95
C ALA A 11 -18.34 17.43 24.48
N ILE A 12 -19.43 16.87 23.94
CA ILE A 12 -19.39 15.62 23.19
C ILE A 12 -18.57 15.93 21.94
N VAL A 13 -17.26 15.71 22.06
CA VAL A 13 -16.39 15.47 20.90
C VAL A 13 -16.95 14.20 20.29
N THR A 14 -17.88 14.38 19.35
CA THR A 14 -18.37 13.33 18.48
C THR A 14 -17.18 12.94 17.61
N CYS A 15 -16.37 12.01 18.09
CA CYS A 15 -15.60 11.14 17.20
C CYS A 15 -16.65 10.44 16.32
N ARG A 16 -16.97 11.05 15.17
CA ARG A 16 -17.55 10.29 14.08
C ARG A 16 -16.47 9.28 13.71
N ALA A 17 -16.64 8.05 14.19
CA ALA A 17 -16.26 6.91 13.37
C ALA A 17 -16.98 7.13 12.04
N ILE A 18 -16.27 7.69 11.07
CA ILE A 18 -16.68 7.57 9.68
C ILE A 18 -16.69 6.05 9.51
N ALA A 19 -17.87 5.47 9.36
CA ALA A 19 -17.96 4.08 8.97
C ALA A 19 -17.58 4.04 7.49
N LEU A 20 -16.74 3.08 7.09
CA LEU A 20 -16.37 2.88 5.70
C LEU A 20 -17.61 2.97 4.79
N ASP A 21 -17.65 3.98 3.92
CA ASP A 21 -18.74 4.12 2.96
C ASP A 21 -18.51 3.14 1.81
N THR A 22 -18.95 1.90 2.02
CA THR A 22 -18.87 0.83 1.01
C THR A 22 -19.74 1.14 -0.19
N ALA A 23 -20.85 1.87 -0.01
CA ALA A 23 -21.72 2.28 -1.12
C ALA A 23 -21.01 3.28 -2.05
N ALA A 24 -20.21 4.19 -1.50
CA ALA A 24 -19.36 5.06 -2.31
C ALA A 24 -18.30 4.26 -3.10
N PHE A 25 -17.70 3.25 -2.49
CA PHE A 25 -16.73 2.38 -3.17
C PHE A 25 -17.38 1.56 -4.30
N ASP A 26 -18.58 1.01 -4.07
CA ASP A 26 -19.35 0.28 -5.10
C ASP A 26 -19.72 1.19 -6.29
N ALA A 27 -20.07 2.45 -6.02
CA ALA A 27 -20.35 3.43 -7.06
C ALA A 27 -19.10 3.77 -7.90
N ILE A 28 -17.93 3.88 -7.27
CA ILE A 28 -16.64 4.06 -7.95
C ILE A 28 -16.34 2.83 -8.83
N HIS A 29 -16.54 1.64 -8.29
CA HIS A 29 -16.34 0.37 -8.99
C HIS A 29 -17.22 0.27 -10.26
N ALA A 30 -18.50 0.66 -10.16
CA ALA A 30 -19.39 0.70 -11.33
C ALA A 30 -18.90 1.68 -12.42
N LYS A 31 -18.28 2.81 -12.04
CA LYS A 31 -17.73 3.80 -12.98
C LYS A 31 -16.50 3.29 -13.72
N PHE A 32 -15.69 2.43 -13.09
CA PHE A 32 -14.54 1.79 -13.75
C PHE A 32 -14.95 0.89 -14.93
N SER A 33 -16.15 0.30 -14.88
CA SER A 33 -16.75 -0.45 -15.99
C SER A 33 -17.33 0.44 -17.09
N GLY A 34 -17.26 1.76 -16.93
CA GLY A 34 -17.67 2.72 -17.95
C GLY A 34 -16.75 2.70 -19.18
N THR A 35 -17.34 2.77 -20.37
CA THR A 35 -16.61 2.74 -21.65
C THR A 35 -16.05 4.10 -22.08
N THR A 36 -16.36 5.18 -21.36
CA THR A 36 -15.88 6.53 -21.72
C THR A 36 -14.66 6.95 -20.91
N PRO A 37 -13.66 7.60 -21.54
CA PRO A 37 -12.48 8.13 -20.83
C PRO A 37 -12.83 9.04 -19.65
N GLU A 38 -13.89 9.84 -19.79
CA GLU A 38 -14.39 10.76 -18.77
C GLU A 38 -14.85 10.01 -17.50
N LYS A 39 -15.63 8.93 -17.66
CA LYS A 39 -16.11 8.11 -16.52
C LYS A 39 -14.95 7.43 -15.80
N GLN A 40 -13.97 6.94 -16.56
CA GLN A 40 -12.77 6.35 -15.97
C GLN A 40 -11.93 7.40 -15.23
N HIS A 41 -11.84 8.64 -15.75
CA HIS A 41 -11.19 9.73 -15.05
C HIS A 41 -11.89 10.07 -13.74
N GLN A 42 -13.22 10.21 -13.75
CA GLN A 42 -14.01 10.43 -12.55
C GLN A 42 -13.83 9.30 -11.53
N ALA A 43 -13.86 8.04 -11.97
CA ALA A 43 -13.61 6.89 -11.11
C ALA A 43 -12.25 6.98 -10.40
N ARG A 44 -11.19 7.40 -11.10
CA ARG A 44 -9.85 7.60 -10.51
C ARG A 44 -9.81 8.70 -9.47
N VAL A 45 -10.42 9.85 -9.76
CA VAL A 45 -10.47 10.99 -8.83
C VAL A 45 -11.24 10.62 -7.57
N GLU A 46 -12.39 9.96 -7.72
CA GLU A 46 -13.22 9.53 -6.61
C GLU A 46 -12.56 8.40 -5.79
N LEU A 47 -11.88 7.45 -6.45
CA LEU A 47 -11.08 6.42 -5.80
C LEU A 47 -10.00 7.05 -4.90
N ASN A 48 -9.22 7.99 -5.44
CA ASN A 48 -8.16 8.65 -4.67
C ASN A 48 -8.74 9.38 -3.46
N ARG A 49 -9.82 10.14 -3.65
CA ARG A 49 -10.49 10.85 -2.55
C ARG A 49 -11.00 9.89 -1.48
N TRP A 50 -11.63 8.78 -1.87
CA TRP A 50 -12.16 7.79 -0.95
C TRP A 50 -11.03 7.10 -0.18
N ILE A 51 -9.95 6.71 -0.86
CA ILE A 51 -8.76 6.11 -0.24
C ILE A 51 -8.11 7.09 0.73
N ASP A 52 -7.93 8.36 0.35
CA ASP A 52 -7.30 9.38 1.19
C ASP A 52 -8.09 9.60 2.48
N GLN A 53 -9.42 9.59 2.38
CA GLN A 53 -10.31 9.71 3.54
C GLN A 53 -10.23 8.46 4.43
N ALA A 54 -10.29 7.28 3.83
CA ALA A 54 -10.31 6.02 4.58
C ALA A 54 -8.95 5.66 5.21
N THR A 55 -7.85 6.11 4.61
CA THR A 55 -6.47 5.84 5.06
C THR A 55 -5.79 7.03 5.72
N ALA A 56 -6.56 8.08 6.04
CA ALA A 56 -6.05 9.22 6.80
C ALA A 56 -5.43 8.76 8.13
N PRO A 57 -4.37 9.42 8.64
CA PRO A 57 -3.73 9.05 9.90
C PRO A 57 -4.75 8.96 11.05
N GLY A 58 -4.78 7.80 11.73
CA GLY A 58 -5.72 7.53 12.82
C GLY A 58 -7.12 7.09 12.38
N SER A 59 -7.37 6.93 11.08
CA SER A 59 -8.62 6.37 10.58
C SER A 59 -8.78 4.90 11.00
N PRO A 60 -9.93 4.52 11.61
CA PRO A 60 -10.22 3.12 11.93
C PRO A 60 -10.53 2.27 10.68
N ASP A 61 -10.80 2.91 9.55
CA ASP A 61 -11.27 2.26 8.32
C ASP A 61 -10.13 1.79 7.40
N ALA A 62 -8.88 2.17 7.68
CA ALA A 62 -7.77 1.98 6.73
C ALA A 62 -7.62 0.51 6.29
N ALA A 63 -7.61 -0.42 7.25
CA ALA A 63 -7.49 -1.85 6.96
C ALA A 63 -8.67 -2.39 6.14
N ALA A 64 -9.90 -1.95 6.45
CA ALA A 64 -11.10 -2.37 5.72
C ALA A 64 -11.11 -1.81 4.29
N ALA A 65 -10.66 -0.58 4.10
CA ALA A 65 -10.54 0.06 2.80
C ALA A 65 -9.51 -0.65 1.91
N LEU A 66 -8.32 -0.94 2.44
CA LEU A 66 -7.28 -1.67 1.72
C LEU A 66 -7.76 -3.07 1.32
N LYS A 67 -8.48 -3.76 2.21
CA LYS A 67 -9.09 -5.06 1.91
C LYS A 67 -10.13 -4.97 0.78
N ALA A 68 -10.96 -3.93 0.76
CA ALA A 68 -11.93 -3.72 -0.31
C ALA A 68 -11.24 -3.49 -1.68
N VAL A 69 -10.17 -2.69 -1.70
CA VAL A 69 -9.37 -2.45 -2.91
C VAL A 69 -8.71 -3.75 -3.42
N VAL A 70 -8.13 -4.55 -2.51
CA VAL A 70 -7.57 -5.87 -2.85
C VAL A 70 -8.63 -6.79 -3.45
N ALA A 71 -9.82 -6.88 -2.82
CA ALA A 71 -10.92 -7.69 -3.33
C ALA A 71 -11.36 -7.26 -4.74
N SER A 72 -11.36 -5.95 -5.04
CA SER A 72 -11.66 -5.46 -6.39
C SER A 72 -10.58 -5.84 -7.41
N ILE A 73 -9.30 -5.87 -7.02
CA ILE A 73 -8.23 -6.31 -7.93
C ILE A 73 -8.35 -7.81 -8.24
N GLU A 74 -8.75 -8.62 -7.26
CA GLU A 74 -8.95 -10.06 -7.41
C GLU A 74 -10.24 -10.39 -8.20
N SER A 75 -11.21 -9.47 -8.23
CA SER A 75 -12.46 -9.67 -8.97
C SER A 75 -12.26 -9.79 -10.48
N ALA A 76 -12.91 -10.78 -11.10
CA ALA A 76 -12.93 -10.97 -12.55
C ALA A 76 -13.79 -9.91 -13.28
N THR A 77 -14.68 -9.20 -12.57
CA THR A 77 -15.58 -8.21 -13.17
C THR A 77 -14.94 -6.84 -13.36
N VAL A 78 -13.77 -6.61 -12.76
CA VAL A 78 -13.02 -5.36 -12.89
C VAL A 78 -12.14 -5.42 -14.14
N PRO A 79 -12.28 -4.48 -15.09
CA PRO A 79 -11.40 -4.40 -16.25
C PRO A 79 -9.93 -4.27 -15.83
N ILE A 80 -9.02 -4.88 -16.59
CA ILE A 80 -7.56 -4.85 -16.31
C ILE A 80 -7.05 -3.41 -16.13
N GLU A 81 -7.51 -2.49 -16.98
CA GLU A 81 -7.15 -1.06 -16.87
C GLU A 81 -7.60 -0.42 -15.55
N ALA A 82 -8.71 -0.85 -14.97
CA ALA A 82 -9.16 -0.37 -13.67
C ALA A 82 -8.31 -0.96 -12.54
N LYS A 83 -7.95 -2.25 -12.63
CA LYS A 83 -7.05 -2.92 -11.67
C LYS A 83 -5.71 -2.21 -11.53
N LYS A 84 -5.17 -1.71 -12.65
CA LYS A 84 -3.96 -0.87 -12.67
C LYS A 84 -4.06 0.35 -11.76
N TYR A 85 -5.18 1.08 -11.79
CA TYR A 85 -5.37 2.25 -10.94
C TYR A 85 -5.56 1.89 -9.46
N LEU A 86 -6.22 0.76 -9.19
CA LEU A 86 -6.36 0.22 -7.84
C LEU A 86 -4.99 -0.16 -7.26
N LEU A 87 -4.13 -0.83 -8.03
CA LEU A 87 -2.76 -1.18 -7.63
C LEU A 87 -1.91 0.06 -7.35
N ARG A 88 -2.01 1.11 -8.17
CA ARG A 88 -1.31 2.38 -7.94
C ARG A 88 -1.77 3.08 -6.67
N ALA A 89 -3.04 2.96 -6.32
CA ALA A 89 -3.52 3.48 -5.06
C ALA A 89 -2.95 2.67 -3.89
N LEU A 90 -2.88 1.34 -3.99
CA LEU A 90 -2.22 0.48 -3.00
C LEU A 90 -0.72 0.79 -2.85
N ALA A 91 -0.01 1.13 -3.92
CA ALA A 91 1.40 1.54 -3.85
C ALA A 91 1.60 2.79 -2.96
N ARG A 92 0.57 3.63 -2.83
CA ARG A 92 0.65 4.91 -2.10
C ARG A 92 0.27 4.78 -0.63
N VAL A 93 -0.70 3.92 -0.31
CA VAL A 93 -1.31 3.84 1.03
C VAL A 93 -1.23 2.45 1.66
N GLY A 94 -0.80 1.44 0.92
CA GLY A 94 -0.75 0.06 1.38
C GLY A 94 0.40 -0.20 2.35
N GLY A 95 0.17 -1.15 3.26
CA GLY A 95 1.16 -1.65 4.20
C GLY A 95 1.48 -3.13 4.01
N PRO A 96 2.19 -3.75 4.97
CA PRO A 96 2.54 -5.17 4.95
C PRO A 96 1.34 -6.11 4.73
N GLU A 97 0.15 -5.71 5.17
CA GLU A 97 -1.08 -6.49 5.08
C GLU A 97 -1.52 -6.87 3.66
N ILE A 98 -1.07 -6.12 2.63
CA ILE A 98 -1.41 -6.43 1.23
C ILE A 98 -0.34 -7.28 0.51
N VAL A 99 0.80 -7.56 1.15
CA VAL A 99 1.92 -8.32 0.57
C VAL A 99 1.49 -9.71 0.07
N PRO A 100 0.66 -10.49 0.79
CA PRO A 100 0.21 -11.81 0.31
C PRO A 100 -0.53 -11.74 -1.03
N SER A 101 -1.44 -10.76 -1.19
CA SER A 101 -2.16 -10.58 -2.46
C SER A 101 -1.23 -10.11 -3.58
N MET A 102 -0.26 -9.24 -3.28
CA MET A 102 0.72 -8.80 -4.29
C MET A 102 1.63 -9.94 -4.75
N ARG A 103 2.01 -10.87 -3.85
CA ARG A 103 2.73 -12.10 -4.22
C ARG A 103 1.95 -12.94 -5.22
N CYS A 104 0.64 -13.12 -4.99
CA CYS A 104 -0.22 -13.87 -5.91
C CYS A 104 -0.27 -13.22 -7.29
N LEU A 105 -0.35 -11.88 -7.37
CA LEU A 105 -0.34 -11.16 -8.64
C LEU A 105 1.02 -11.22 -9.35
N LEU A 106 2.12 -11.17 -8.59
CA LEU A 106 3.47 -11.25 -9.12
C LEU A 106 3.78 -12.60 -9.78
N ALA A 107 3.20 -13.68 -9.24
CA ALA A 107 3.27 -15.04 -9.78
C ALA A 107 2.20 -15.35 -10.86
N GLY A 108 1.30 -14.40 -11.15
CA GLY A 108 0.23 -14.56 -12.13
C GLY A 108 0.74 -14.59 -13.58
N ASN A 109 -0.17 -14.78 -14.55
CA ASN A 109 0.16 -14.80 -15.98
C ASN A 109 0.02 -13.44 -16.69
N ASP A 110 -0.70 -12.49 -16.09
CA ASP A 110 -0.94 -11.17 -16.69
C ASP A 110 0.28 -10.27 -16.52
N ALA A 111 0.99 -9.97 -17.61
CA ALA A 111 2.22 -9.20 -17.58
C ALA A 111 2.04 -7.79 -16.99
N LEU A 112 0.89 -7.16 -17.22
CA LEU A 112 0.59 -5.82 -16.71
C LEU A 112 0.38 -5.86 -15.20
N LEU A 113 -0.41 -6.82 -14.70
CA LEU A 113 -0.65 -6.97 -13.27
C LEU A 113 0.60 -7.40 -12.50
N ARG A 114 1.45 -8.25 -13.09
CA ARG A 114 2.74 -8.63 -12.49
C ARG A 114 3.65 -7.42 -12.31
N GLU A 115 3.75 -6.57 -13.34
CA GLU A 115 4.59 -5.38 -13.29
C GLU A 115 4.06 -4.35 -12.28
N GLU A 116 2.75 -4.11 -12.23
CA GLU A 116 2.18 -3.20 -11.24
C GLU A 116 2.31 -3.79 -9.81
N ALA A 117 2.17 -5.10 -9.61
CA ALA A 117 2.42 -5.76 -8.33
C ALA A 117 3.89 -5.65 -7.88
N ARG A 118 4.85 -5.77 -8.82
CA ARG A 118 6.27 -5.53 -8.57
C ARG A 118 6.50 -4.10 -8.09
N GLN A 119 5.91 -3.11 -8.75
CA GLN A 119 6.03 -1.70 -8.36
C GLN A 119 5.45 -1.44 -6.97
N VAL A 120 4.31 -2.04 -6.64
CA VAL A 120 3.70 -1.96 -5.30
C VAL A 120 4.64 -2.55 -4.25
N LEU A 121 5.14 -3.77 -4.45
CA LEU A 121 6.10 -4.41 -3.53
C LEU A 121 7.43 -3.66 -3.43
N ALA A 122 7.84 -2.91 -4.45
CA ALA A 122 9.04 -2.08 -4.40
C ALA A 122 8.92 -0.88 -3.45
N VAL A 123 7.70 -0.45 -3.10
CA VAL A 123 7.48 0.75 -2.28
C VAL A 123 6.88 0.47 -0.90
N ILE A 124 6.20 -0.67 -0.71
CA ILE A 124 5.68 -1.06 0.60
C ILE A 124 6.84 -1.30 1.58
N PRO A 125 6.84 -0.66 2.76
CA PRO A 125 7.90 -0.88 3.74
C PRO A 125 7.83 -2.28 4.37
N GLY A 126 8.98 -2.81 4.77
CA GLY A 126 9.09 -4.04 5.55
C GLY A 126 9.73 -5.22 4.81
N ASP A 127 10.31 -6.12 5.60
CA ASP A 127 11.06 -7.28 5.11
C ASP A 127 10.20 -8.26 4.30
N GLU A 128 8.90 -8.35 4.57
CA GLU A 128 8.00 -9.25 3.85
C GLU A 128 7.89 -8.87 2.37
N SER A 129 7.83 -7.58 2.06
CA SER A 129 7.81 -7.11 0.67
C SER A 129 9.15 -7.35 -0.04
N ARG A 130 10.27 -7.17 0.66
CA ARG A 130 11.61 -7.50 0.15
C ARG A 130 11.72 -9.00 -0.16
N ARG A 131 11.35 -9.85 0.79
CA ARG A 131 11.34 -11.31 0.60
C ARG A 131 10.45 -11.76 -0.54
N ALA A 132 9.27 -11.16 -0.71
CA ALA A 132 8.40 -11.44 -1.85
C ALA A 132 9.09 -11.18 -3.21
N LEU A 133 9.86 -10.09 -3.31
CA LEU A 133 10.64 -9.78 -4.51
C LEU A 133 11.84 -10.72 -4.71
N GLU A 134 12.55 -11.08 -3.64
CA GLU A 134 13.68 -12.02 -3.66
C GLU A 134 13.25 -13.43 -4.11
N GLU A 135 12.15 -13.92 -3.56
CA GLU A 135 11.54 -15.21 -3.92
C GLU A 135 11.15 -15.18 -5.41
N ALA A 136 10.43 -14.15 -5.85
CA ALA A 136 10.07 -13.99 -7.26
C ALA A 136 11.29 -13.86 -8.19
N HIS A 137 12.35 -13.17 -7.76
CA HIS A 137 13.59 -13.06 -8.54
C HIS A 137 14.26 -14.42 -8.74
N THR A 138 14.28 -15.25 -7.70
CA THR A 138 14.87 -16.59 -7.71
C THR A 138 14.08 -17.56 -8.59
N GLU A 139 12.75 -17.47 -8.55
CA GLU A 139 11.85 -18.35 -9.30
C GLU A 139 11.60 -17.87 -10.75
N CYS A 140 11.90 -16.61 -11.06
CA CYS A 140 11.65 -16.05 -12.38
C CYS A 140 12.53 -16.71 -13.44
N THR A 141 11.92 -17.20 -14.53
CA THR A 141 12.62 -17.76 -15.69
C THR A 141 12.83 -16.74 -16.82
N ASP A 142 12.00 -15.69 -16.86
CA ASP A 142 12.07 -14.60 -17.83
C ASP A 142 13.18 -13.60 -17.47
N GLU A 143 14.22 -13.53 -18.29
CA GLU A 143 15.36 -12.64 -18.07
C GLU A 143 14.96 -11.15 -18.03
N SER A 144 14.04 -10.75 -18.91
CA SER A 144 13.57 -9.36 -18.96
C SER A 144 12.89 -9.01 -17.66
N PHE A 145 11.99 -9.86 -17.18
CA PHE A 145 11.31 -9.62 -15.92
C PHE A 145 12.24 -9.73 -14.71
N ARG A 146 13.23 -10.63 -14.75
CA ARG A 146 14.25 -10.76 -13.69
C ARG A 146 15.04 -9.47 -13.51
N SER A 147 15.41 -8.80 -14.61
CA SER A 147 16.07 -7.49 -14.55
C SER A 147 15.21 -6.41 -13.86
N LEU A 148 13.90 -6.42 -14.07
CA LEU A 148 12.97 -5.50 -13.42
C LEU A 148 12.84 -5.79 -11.91
N LEU A 149 12.90 -7.07 -11.53
CA LEU A 149 12.93 -7.49 -10.13
C LEU A 149 14.23 -7.04 -9.43
N SER A 150 15.38 -7.18 -10.09
CA SER A 150 16.66 -6.66 -9.57
C SER A 150 16.58 -5.15 -9.34
N ALA A 151 16.09 -4.39 -10.33
CA ALA A 151 15.93 -2.94 -10.19
C ALA A 151 14.95 -2.56 -9.04
N ALA A 152 13.95 -3.39 -8.76
CA ALA A 152 13.04 -3.19 -7.63
C ALA A 152 13.78 -3.33 -6.29
N LEU A 153 14.59 -4.39 -6.15
CA LEU A 153 15.38 -4.67 -4.96
C LEU A 153 16.43 -3.58 -4.71
N ASP A 154 17.11 -3.12 -5.77
CA ASP A 154 18.09 -2.02 -5.68
C ASP A 154 17.41 -0.71 -5.24
N ALA A 155 16.26 -0.38 -5.85
CA ALA A 155 15.50 0.82 -5.49
C ALA A 155 15.05 0.79 -4.01
N ARG A 156 14.77 -0.39 -3.46
CA ARG A 156 14.46 -0.56 -2.03
C ARG A 156 15.68 -0.39 -1.16
N ALA A 157 16.82 -1.00 -1.51
CA ALA A 157 18.06 -0.90 -0.76
C ALA A 157 18.54 0.55 -0.60
N HIS A 158 18.22 1.42 -1.57
CA HIS A 158 18.49 2.85 -1.48
C HIS A 158 17.49 3.66 -0.62
N ARG A 159 16.28 3.15 -0.39
CA ARG A 159 15.23 3.81 0.41
C ARG A 159 15.23 3.40 1.87
N GLU A 160 15.51 2.13 2.13
CA GLU A 160 15.70 1.67 3.49
C GLU A 160 16.98 2.34 4.01
N PRO A 161 16.93 3.09 5.12
CA PRO A 161 18.17 3.58 5.72
C PRO A 161 19.00 2.34 5.99
N THR A 162 20.10 2.21 5.27
CA THR A 162 21.12 1.20 5.53
C THR A 162 21.33 1.29 7.02
N ALA A 163 20.98 0.24 7.77
CA ALA A 163 21.23 0.19 9.20
C ALA A 163 22.71 0.53 9.33
N VAL A 164 23.00 1.77 9.73
CA VAL A 164 24.35 2.30 9.76
C VAL A 164 25.07 1.30 10.63
N ALA A 165 26.06 0.60 10.06
CA ALA A 165 26.91 -0.30 10.80
C ALA A 165 27.31 0.46 12.06
N THR A 166 26.73 0.06 13.20
CA THR A 166 26.85 0.81 14.44
C THR A 166 28.34 1.02 14.66
N PRO A 167 28.82 2.27 14.86
CA PRO A 167 30.26 2.52 15.07
C PRO A 167 30.82 1.77 16.29
N ALA A 168 29.97 1.12 17.09
CA ALA A 168 30.34 0.18 18.14
C ALA A 168 31.15 -1.03 17.64
N ALA A 169 30.87 -1.57 16.44
CA ALA A 169 31.63 -2.70 15.90
C ALA A 169 33.02 -2.26 15.38
N ALA A 170 33.11 -1.05 14.83
CA ALA A 170 34.37 -0.47 14.37
C ALA A 170 35.29 -0.06 15.55
N LEU A 171 34.72 0.40 16.66
CA LEU A 171 35.50 0.78 17.85
C LEU A 171 36.15 -0.44 18.53
N LEU A 172 35.47 -1.59 18.55
CA LEU A 172 36.03 -2.83 19.09
C LEU A 172 37.19 -3.39 18.24
N ALA A 173 37.12 -3.25 16.92
CA ALA A 173 38.22 -3.65 16.04
C ALA A 173 39.46 -2.75 16.19
N VAL A 174 39.27 -1.43 16.36
CA VAL A 174 40.38 -0.48 16.58
C VAL A 174 41.00 -0.61 17.98
N LEU A 175 40.23 -0.99 19.00
CA LEU A 175 40.74 -1.23 20.35
C LEU A 175 41.48 -2.57 20.49
N ALA A 176 41.12 -3.58 19.68
CA ALA A 176 41.84 -4.85 19.63
C ALA A 176 43.22 -4.72 18.94
N ASP A 177 43.34 -3.86 17.94
CA ASP A 177 44.58 -3.67 17.16
C ASP A 177 45.64 -2.81 17.86
N ARG A 178 45.26 -2.04 18.90
CA ARG A 178 46.19 -1.23 19.72
C ARG A 178 46.70 -1.92 20.99
N GLY A 179 46.39 -3.20 21.16
CA GLY A 179 46.71 -4.00 22.36
C GLY A 179 47.77 -5.07 22.17
N SER A 180 48.61 -5.01 21.11
CA SER A 180 49.77 -5.90 20.92
C SER A 180 51.08 -5.13 20.89
#